data_AF-A0A8T4BKS4-F1
#
_entry.id   AF-A0A8T4BKS4-F1
#
_cell.length_a   1.000
_cell.length_b   1.000
_cell.length_c   1.000
_cell.angle_alpha   90.00
_cell.angle_beta   90.00
_cell.angle_gamma   90.00
#
_symmetry.space_group_name_H-M   'P 1'
#
loop_
_entity.id
_entity.type
_entity.pdbx_description
1 polymer ?
#
loop_
_entity_poly.entity_id
_entity_poly.type
_entity_poly.pdbx_seq_one_letter_code
_entity_poly.pdbx_strand_id
1 'polypeptide(L)'
;MLVKCSVDSLGFENISHSVTLVPRLEYSMNLLDEIIDVLNDKQSELKETNKDLVHDFDESDKTHVDSLTLEHLVTYSLDILLQVKKNARQISNIGSIPEILPSSIPLIRTVSAQLFRIIPNCSQKLSEISVHLGSIVLDSAALTTARFDFSQSNTESSTLLNEVKLMADSKLSKQYPNLDFFKLCNT
;
A
#
# COMPACT_ATOMS: atom_id res chain seq x y z
N MET A 1 -11.23 -43.89 -35.82
CA MET A 1 -11.18 -42.71 -36.70
C MET A 1 -10.30 -41.69 -36.00
N LEU A 2 -9.04 -41.54 -36.42
CA LEU A 2 -8.07 -40.62 -35.80
C LEU A 2 -8.27 -39.24 -36.41
N VAL A 3 -8.76 -38.29 -35.61
CA VAL A 3 -8.86 -36.89 -36.01
C VAL A 3 -7.48 -36.27 -35.79
N LYS A 4 -6.77 -35.99 -36.88
CA LYS A 4 -5.59 -35.12 -36.89
C LYS A 4 -6.08 -33.68 -36.77
N CYS A 5 -5.95 -33.07 -35.60
CA CYS A 5 -6.00 -31.62 -35.50
C CYS A 5 -4.58 -31.09 -35.74
N SER A 6 -4.39 -30.41 -36.88
CA SER A 6 -3.20 -29.61 -37.14
C SER A 6 -3.21 -28.41 -36.19
N VAL A 7 -2.14 -28.27 -35.40
CA VAL A 7 -1.87 -27.08 -34.59
C VAL A 7 -1.20 -26.07 -35.52
N ASP A 8 -1.98 -25.49 -36.42
CA ASP A 8 -1.52 -24.37 -37.23
C ASP A 8 -1.68 -23.09 -36.41
N SER A 9 -0.54 -22.58 -35.93
CA SER A 9 -0.25 -21.15 -35.77
C SER A 9 -1.40 -20.27 -35.26
N LEU A 10 -1.60 -20.25 -33.93
CA LEU A 10 -2.22 -19.12 -33.22
C LEU A 10 -1.25 -17.92 -33.27
N GLY A 11 -1.16 -17.30 -34.43
CA GLY A 11 -0.43 -16.07 -34.66
C GLY A 11 -1.21 -14.88 -34.09
N PHE A 12 -0.63 -14.23 -33.09
CA PHE A 12 -0.78 -12.80 -32.79
C PHE A 12 -2.21 -12.20 -32.78
N GLU A 13 -3.10 -12.70 -31.91
CA GLU A 13 -4.34 -11.99 -31.55
C GLU A 13 -4.23 -11.13 -30.26
N ASN A 14 -3.06 -11.10 -29.60
CA ASN A 14 -2.92 -10.48 -28.27
C ASN A 14 -2.51 -9.00 -28.25
N ILE A 15 -2.40 -8.34 -29.41
CA ILE A 15 -1.94 -6.93 -29.46
C ILE A 15 -3.02 -5.96 -28.94
N SER A 16 -4.29 -6.36 -28.90
CA SER A 16 -5.39 -5.54 -28.35
C SER A 16 -5.31 -5.39 -26.81
N HIS A 17 -4.80 -6.41 -26.11
CA HIS A 17 -4.72 -6.41 -24.64
C HIS A 17 -3.54 -5.59 -24.08
N SER A 18 -2.54 -5.25 -24.91
CA SER A 18 -1.36 -4.50 -24.46
C SER A 18 -1.59 -2.98 -24.34
N VAL A 19 -2.64 -2.45 -24.96
CA VAL A 19 -2.82 -0.99 -25.15
C VAL A 19 -3.30 -0.27 -23.88
N THR A 20 -3.78 -0.97 -22.85
CA THR A 20 -4.40 -0.33 -21.68
C THR A 20 -3.63 -0.44 -20.36
N LEU A 21 -2.51 -1.17 -20.29
CA LEU A 21 -1.79 -1.36 -19.02
C LEU A 21 -1.22 -0.05 -18.46
N VAL A 22 -0.56 0.73 -19.31
CA VAL A 22 0.09 1.98 -18.89
C VAL A 22 -0.94 2.99 -18.38
N PRO A 23 -2.03 3.32 -19.12
CA PRO A 23 -3.07 4.22 -18.60
C PRO A 23 -3.72 3.74 -17.29
N ARG A 24 -3.93 2.44 -17.12
CA ARG A 24 -4.52 1.86 -15.89
C ARG A 24 -3.57 1.95 -14.69
N LEU A 25 -2.27 1.78 -14.93
CA LEU A 25 -1.25 1.96 -13.91
C LEU A 25 -1.15 3.44 -13.51
N GLU A 26 -1.10 4.35 -14.48
CA GLU A 26 -1.09 5.79 -14.24
C GLU A 26 -2.31 6.25 -13.44
N TYR A 27 -3.51 5.80 -13.81
CA TYR A 27 -4.72 6.07 -13.03
C TYR A 27 -4.60 5.59 -11.58
N SER A 28 -4.14 4.36 -11.37
CA SER A 28 -3.93 3.81 -10.03
C SER A 28 -2.92 4.63 -9.22
N MET A 29 -1.86 5.15 -9.86
CA MET A 29 -0.84 5.97 -9.20
C MET A 29 -1.35 7.38 -8.90
N ASN A 30 -2.18 7.97 -9.77
CA ASN A 30 -2.81 9.26 -9.50
C ASN A 30 -3.76 9.17 -8.28
N LEU A 31 -4.56 8.10 -8.20
CA LEU A 31 -5.39 7.86 -7.00
C LEU A 31 -4.54 7.66 -5.74
N LEU A 32 -3.42 6.96 -5.85
CA LEU A 32 -2.49 6.78 -4.72
C LEU A 32 -1.92 8.13 -4.26
N ASP A 33 -1.58 9.02 -5.19
CA ASP A 33 -1.08 10.36 -4.91
C ASP A 33 -2.12 11.21 -4.17
N GLU A 34 -3.37 11.21 -4.63
CA GLU A 34 -4.47 11.89 -3.92
C GLU A 34 -4.64 11.39 -2.47
N ILE A 35 -4.54 10.08 -2.26
CA ILE A 35 -4.67 9.49 -0.92
C ILE A 35 -3.49 9.88 -0.03
N ILE A 36 -2.27 9.89 -0.58
CA ILE A 36 -1.06 10.32 0.13
C ILE A 36 -1.19 11.79 0.56
N ASP A 37 -1.71 12.66 -0.30
CA ASP A 37 -1.92 14.07 0.04
C ASP A 37 -2.91 14.22 1.21
N VAL A 38 -4.04 13.50 1.18
CA VAL A 38 -5.01 13.49 2.28
C VAL A 38 -4.39 13.00 3.59
N LEU A 39 -3.56 11.94 3.55
CA LEU A 39 -2.90 11.43 4.75
C LEU A 39 -1.81 12.36 5.28
N ASN A 40 -1.08 13.06 4.40
CA ASN A 40 -0.11 14.08 4.80
C ASN A 40 -0.79 15.24 5.52
N ASP A 41 -1.90 15.73 4.98
CA ASP A 41 -2.70 16.79 5.61
C ASP A 41 -3.21 16.32 6.98
N LYS A 42 -3.75 15.09 7.04
CA LYS A 42 -4.25 14.54 8.30
C LYS A 42 -3.14 14.33 9.33
N GLN A 43 -1.97 13.86 8.92
CA GLN A 43 -0.82 13.72 9.81
C GLN A 43 -0.41 15.08 10.38
N SER A 44 -0.38 16.12 9.55
CA SER A 44 0.00 17.47 9.96
C SER A 44 -1.01 18.06 10.94
N GLU A 45 -2.31 17.88 10.71
CA GLU A 45 -3.39 18.25 11.63
C GLU A 45 -3.24 17.55 12.99
N LEU A 46 -2.98 16.24 12.99
CA LEU A 46 -2.81 15.46 14.22
C LEU A 46 -1.57 15.89 15.01
N LYS A 47 -0.45 16.15 14.34
CA LYS A 47 0.77 16.67 14.98
C LYS A 47 0.54 18.00 15.69
N GLU A 48 -0.21 18.91 15.08
CA GLU A 48 -0.53 20.20 15.70
C GLU A 48 -1.51 20.01 16.86
N THR A 49 -2.54 19.17 16.68
CA THR A 49 -3.56 18.90 17.73
C THR A 49 -2.96 18.21 18.95
N ASN A 50 -2.00 17.31 18.74
CA ASN A 50 -1.38 16.51 19.79
C ASN A 50 -0.13 17.16 20.40
N LYS A 51 0.22 18.39 20.00
CA LYS A 51 1.45 19.06 20.40
C LYS A 51 1.63 19.18 21.92
N ASP A 52 0.53 19.42 22.64
CA ASP A 52 0.56 19.56 24.10
C ASP A 52 0.78 18.21 24.81
N LEU A 53 0.45 17.09 24.16
CA LEU A 53 0.69 15.73 24.67
C LEU A 53 2.18 15.39 24.80
N VAL A 54 3.08 16.21 24.24
CA VAL A 54 4.53 16.05 24.48
C VAL A 54 4.87 16.20 25.96
N HIS A 55 4.14 17.05 26.69
CA HIS A 55 4.37 17.34 28.10
C HIS A 55 3.26 16.81 29.01
N ASP A 56 2.02 16.82 28.54
CA ASP A 56 0.83 16.60 29.36
C ASP A 56 0.14 15.25 29.07
N PHE A 57 0.86 14.31 28.44
CA PHE A 57 0.31 12.98 28.21
C PHE A 57 0.00 12.25 29.52
N ASP A 58 -1.16 11.61 29.55
CA ASP A 58 -1.64 10.78 30.66
C ASP A 58 -2.10 9.44 30.08
N GLU A 59 -1.41 8.37 30.46
CA GLU A 59 -1.71 7.00 29.99
C GLU A 59 -3.08 6.51 30.47
N SER A 60 -3.59 7.08 31.57
CA SER A 60 -4.92 6.76 32.10
C SER A 60 -6.05 7.52 31.39
N ASP A 61 -5.71 8.60 30.67
CA ASP A 61 -6.66 9.34 29.86
C ASP A 61 -6.82 8.66 28.49
N LYS A 62 -7.98 8.02 28.31
CA LYS A 62 -8.32 7.34 27.06
C LYS A 62 -8.29 8.26 25.84
N THR A 63 -8.61 9.54 25.99
CA THR A 63 -8.60 10.49 24.87
C THR A 63 -7.18 10.79 24.38
N HIS A 64 -6.22 10.84 25.29
CA HIS A 64 -4.80 10.97 24.95
C HIS A 64 -4.30 9.72 24.22
N VAL A 65 -4.61 8.54 24.75
CA VAL A 65 -4.26 7.24 24.14
C VAL A 65 -4.86 7.11 22.74
N ASP A 66 -6.16 7.39 22.58
CA ASP A 66 -6.85 7.31 21.29
C ASP A 66 -6.26 8.31 20.28
N SER A 67 -5.91 9.52 20.71
CA SER A 67 -5.32 10.56 19.84
C SER A 67 -3.93 10.18 19.32
N LEU A 68 -3.07 9.63 20.18
CA LEU A 68 -1.75 9.16 19.76
C LEU A 68 -1.80 7.87 18.95
N THR A 69 -2.75 6.97 19.25
CA THR A 69 -3.00 5.77 18.44
C THR A 69 -3.45 6.14 17.03
N LEU A 70 -4.28 7.18 16.90
CA LEU A 70 -4.70 7.71 15.61
C LEU A 70 -3.52 8.32 14.83
N GLU A 71 -2.68 9.12 15.47
CA GLU A 71 -1.47 9.67 14.85
C GLU A 71 -0.50 8.59 14.40
N HIS A 72 -0.33 7.54 15.21
CA HIS A 72 0.43 6.34 14.86
C HIS A 72 -0.11 5.67 13.60
N LEU A 73 -1.40 5.35 13.58
CA LEU A 73 -2.02 4.67 12.44
C LEU A 73 -1.89 5.49 11.16
N VAL A 74 -2.12 6.81 11.22
CA VAL A 74 -1.99 7.69 10.04
C VAL A 74 -0.53 7.75 9.57
N THR A 75 0.43 7.89 10.49
CA THR A 75 1.86 7.92 10.17
C THR A 75 2.34 6.62 9.53
N TYR A 76 1.98 5.49 10.12
CA TYR A 76 2.27 4.16 9.60
C TYR A 76 1.67 3.94 8.20
N SER A 77 0.39 4.29 8.03
CA SER A 77 -0.32 4.16 6.76
C SER A 77 0.34 4.98 5.66
N LEU A 78 0.67 6.24 5.96
CA LEU A 78 1.34 7.15 5.04
C LEU A 78 2.71 6.59 4.59
N ASP A 79 3.53 6.13 5.53
CA ASP A 79 4.86 5.58 5.23
C ASP A 79 4.77 4.33 4.32
N ILE A 80 3.78 3.45 4.54
CA ILE A 80 3.54 2.31 3.65
C ILE A 80 3.19 2.77 2.24
N LEU A 81 2.26 3.72 2.10
CA LEU A 81 1.82 4.19 0.78
C LEU A 81 2.95 4.91 0.03
N LEU A 82 3.83 5.63 0.74
CA LEU A 82 5.05 6.20 0.17
C LEU A 82 6.01 5.11 -0.35
N GLN A 83 6.13 3.99 0.36
CA GLN A 83 6.94 2.86 -0.10
C GLN A 83 6.30 2.15 -1.31
N VAL A 84 4.98 1.99 -1.35
CA VAL A 84 4.24 1.50 -2.54
C VAL A 84 4.50 2.41 -3.74
N LYS A 85 4.39 3.73 -3.57
CA LYS A 85 4.68 4.73 -4.62
C LYS A 85 6.13 4.61 -5.09
N LYS A 86 7.08 4.42 -4.18
CA LYS A 86 8.49 4.22 -4.50
C LYS A 86 8.71 2.95 -5.33
N ASN A 87 8.07 1.83 -4.95
CA ASN A 87 8.14 0.58 -5.72
C ASN A 87 7.57 0.78 -7.13
N ALA A 88 6.38 1.37 -7.25
CA ALA A 88 5.76 1.61 -8.54
C ALA A 88 6.62 2.48 -9.48
N ARG A 89 7.39 3.44 -8.95
CA ARG A 89 8.35 4.25 -9.73
C ARG A 89 9.53 3.45 -10.29
N GLN A 90 9.79 2.25 -9.79
CA GLN A 90 10.84 1.36 -10.32
C GLN A 90 10.39 0.61 -11.57
N ILE A 91 9.10 0.66 -11.92
CA ILE A 91 8.56 0.04 -13.13
C ILE A 91 9.10 0.81 -14.34
N SER A 92 9.96 0.14 -15.11
CA SER A 92 10.58 0.71 -16.31
C SER A 92 9.93 0.24 -17.60
N ASN A 93 9.25 -0.90 -17.56
CA ASN A 93 8.55 -1.52 -18.69
C ASN A 93 7.53 -2.56 -18.19
N ILE A 94 6.71 -3.08 -19.09
CA ILE A 94 5.66 -4.06 -18.77
C ILE A 94 6.19 -5.36 -18.14
N GLY A 95 7.43 -5.76 -18.43
CA GLY A 95 8.07 -6.96 -17.86
C GLY A 95 8.47 -6.80 -16.39
N SER A 96 8.70 -5.57 -15.94
CA SER A 96 8.99 -5.29 -14.52
C SER A 96 7.74 -5.23 -13.63
N ILE A 97 6.54 -5.16 -14.22
CA ILE A 97 5.28 -5.06 -13.46
C ILE A 97 5.04 -6.31 -12.60
N PRO A 98 5.10 -7.56 -13.14
CA PRO A 98 4.89 -8.77 -12.36
C PRO A 98 5.97 -9.04 -11.31
N GLU A 99 7.11 -8.34 -11.36
CA GLU A 99 8.18 -8.47 -10.37
C GLU A 99 7.98 -7.49 -9.20
N ILE A 100 7.48 -6.28 -9.48
CA ILE A 100 7.47 -5.17 -8.53
C ILE A 100 6.12 -5.00 -7.82
N LEU A 101 5.01 -5.08 -8.56
CA LEU A 101 3.70 -4.76 -8.00
C LEU A 101 3.06 -5.83 -7.10
N PRO A 102 3.33 -7.15 -7.24
CA PRO A 102 2.65 -8.15 -6.41
C PRO A 102 2.78 -7.90 -4.91
N SER A 103 3.97 -7.54 -4.41
CA SER A 103 4.20 -7.22 -2.99
C SER A 103 3.61 -5.87 -2.57
N SER A 104 3.26 -4.99 -3.50
CA SER A 104 2.60 -3.73 -3.18
C SER A 104 1.10 -3.91 -2.88
N ILE A 105 0.47 -4.94 -3.43
CA ILE A 105 -0.97 -5.14 -3.33
C ILE A 105 -1.42 -5.48 -1.89
N PRO A 106 -0.78 -6.44 -1.16
CA PRO A 106 -1.14 -6.71 0.23
C PRO A 106 -0.93 -5.51 1.15
N LEU A 107 0.10 -4.68 0.90
CA LEU A 107 0.34 -3.44 1.65
C LEU A 107 -0.84 -2.48 1.53
N ILE A 108 -1.29 -2.24 0.30
CA ILE A 108 -2.46 -1.37 0.02
C ILE A 108 -3.71 -1.91 0.70
N ARG A 109 -3.93 -3.24 0.69
CA ARG A 109 -5.08 -3.87 1.36
C ARG A 109 -5.03 -3.70 2.88
N THR A 110 -3.86 -3.86 3.48
CA THR A 110 -3.67 -3.65 4.92
C THR A 110 -3.99 -2.21 5.31
N VAL A 111 -3.44 -1.23 4.59
CA VAL A 111 -3.72 0.20 4.84
C VAL A 111 -5.19 0.52 4.58
N SER A 112 -5.79 -0.01 3.51
CA SER A 112 -7.22 0.15 3.23
C SER A 112 -8.09 -0.31 4.41
N ALA A 113 -7.81 -1.48 4.99
CA ALA A 113 -8.55 -1.99 6.14
C ALA A 113 -8.38 -1.10 7.39
N GLN A 114 -7.16 -0.59 7.65
CA GLN A 114 -6.89 0.31 8.78
C GLN A 114 -7.62 1.65 8.64
N LEU A 115 -7.65 2.22 7.44
CA LEU A 115 -8.29 3.51 7.19
C LEU A 115 -9.82 3.43 7.13
N PHE A 116 -10.42 2.25 7.05
CA PHE A 116 -11.87 2.08 6.87
C PHE A 116 -12.70 2.84 7.90
N ARG A 117 -12.28 2.86 9.17
CA ARG A 117 -13.01 3.55 10.25
C ARG A 117 -12.66 5.03 10.39
N ILE A 118 -11.58 5.48 9.77
CA ILE A 118 -10.97 6.79 10.04
C ILE A 118 -11.18 7.72 8.85
N ILE A 119 -10.82 7.26 7.65
CA ILE A 119 -10.98 7.99 6.39
C ILE A 119 -11.59 7.02 5.36
N PRO A 120 -12.90 6.74 5.43
CA PRO A 120 -13.55 5.71 4.61
C PRO A 120 -13.36 5.91 3.10
N ASN A 121 -13.31 7.16 2.64
CA ASN A 121 -13.07 7.50 1.24
C ASN A 121 -11.68 7.02 0.76
N CYS A 122 -10.63 7.23 1.55
CA CYS A 122 -9.29 6.71 1.25
C CYS A 122 -9.28 5.18 1.27
N SER A 123 -9.97 4.56 2.22
CA SER A 123 -10.12 3.10 2.27
C SER A 123 -10.75 2.54 0.99
N GLN A 124 -11.82 3.15 0.50
CA GLN A 124 -12.49 2.75 -0.73
C GLN A 124 -11.58 2.89 -1.97
N LYS A 125 -10.91 4.05 -2.12
CA LYS A 125 -9.96 4.26 -3.21
C LYS A 125 -8.78 3.27 -3.17
N LEU A 126 -8.24 2.97 -1.99
CA LEU A 126 -7.19 1.95 -1.85
C LEU A 126 -7.69 0.55 -2.20
N SER A 127 -8.92 0.20 -1.85
CA SER A 127 -9.53 -1.06 -2.26
C SER A 127 -9.62 -1.15 -3.79
N GLU A 128 -10.07 -0.08 -4.45
CA GLU A 128 -10.10 0.04 -5.92
C GLU A 128 -8.71 -0.14 -6.54
N ILE A 129 -7.70 0.60 -6.03
CA ILE A 129 -6.31 0.46 -6.48
C ILE A 129 -5.85 -0.99 -6.34
N SER A 130 -6.11 -1.65 -5.21
CA SER A 130 -5.67 -3.04 -4.99
C SER A 130 -6.23 -4.02 -6.03
N VAL A 131 -7.46 -3.79 -6.50
CA VAL A 131 -8.11 -4.59 -7.55
C VAL A 131 -7.51 -4.26 -8.91
N HIS A 132 -7.34 -2.97 -9.22
CA HIS A 132 -6.74 -2.51 -10.47
C HIS A 132 -5.32 -3.04 -10.65
N LEU A 133 -4.47 -2.91 -9.64
CA LEU A 133 -3.10 -3.42 -9.67
C LEU A 133 -3.07 -4.95 -9.80
N GLY A 134 -3.99 -5.67 -9.13
CA GLY A 134 -4.11 -7.11 -9.29
C GLY A 134 -4.37 -7.54 -10.73
N SER A 135 -5.30 -6.87 -11.42
CA SER A 135 -5.56 -7.14 -12.83
C SER A 135 -4.40 -6.72 -13.74
N ILE A 136 -3.75 -5.57 -13.48
CA ILE A 136 -2.56 -5.14 -14.23
C ILE A 136 -1.41 -6.16 -14.11
N VAL A 137 -1.18 -6.70 -12.92
CA VAL A 137 -0.17 -7.75 -12.69
C VAL A 137 -0.49 -9.01 -13.48
N LEU A 138 -1.74 -9.48 -13.48
CA LEU A 138 -2.15 -10.67 -14.22
C LEU A 138 -2.01 -10.48 -15.74
N ASP A 139 -2.48 -9.35 -16.26
CA ASP A 139 -2.43 -9.04 -17.69
C ASP A 139 -0.97 -8.87 -18.17
N SER A 140 -0.14 -8.16 -17.39
CA SER A 140 1.28 -8.01 -17.70
C SER A 140 2.03 -9.34 -17.66
N ALA A 141 1.77 -10.20 -16.67
CA ALA A 141 2.35 -11.53 -16.60
C ALA A 141 1.97 -12.39 -17.81
N ALA A 142 0.70 -12.35 -18.22
CA ALA A 142 0.24 -13.07 -19.42
C ALA A 142 0.95 -12.58 -20.69
N LEU A 143 1.06 -11.27 -20.88
CA LEU A 143 1.71 -10.67 -22.06
C LEU A 143 3.21 -10.92 -22.13
N THR A 144 3.87 -11.02 -20.97
CA THR A 144 5.32 -11.16 -20.86
C THR A 144 5.76 -12.60 -20.61
N THR A 145 4.80 -13.53 -20.50
CA THR A 145 5.01 -14.93 -20.07
C THR A 145 5.71 -15.06 -18.72
N ALA A 146 5.68 -14.00 -17.91
CA ALA A 146 6.28 -13.97 -16.59
C ALA A 146 5.46 -14.80 -15.59
N ARG A 147 6.15 -15.26 -14.55
CA ARG A 147 5.52 -15.88 -13.38
C ARG A 147 5.94 -15.11 -12.14
N PHE A 148 5.05 -15.02 -11.18
CA PHE A 148 5.32 -14.42 -9.89
C PHE A 148 4.73 -15.30 -8.79
N ASP A 149 5.35 -15.25 -7.61
CA ASP A 149 4.95 -16.06 -6.46
C ASP A 149 4.21 -15.18 -5.45
N PHE A 150 2.91 -15.45 -5.28
CA PHE A 150 2.08 -14.77 -4.29
C PHE A 150 2.54 -15.04 -2.86
N SER A 151 3.08 -16.22 -2.57
CA SER A 151 3.58 -16.58 -1.24
C SER A 151 4.78 -15.72 -0.89
N GLN A 152 5.75 -15.64 -1.81
CA GLN A 152 6.91 -14.78 -1.68
C GLN A 152 6.50 -13.30 -1.53
N SER A 153 5.59 -12.83 -2.39
CA SER A 153 5.08 -11.45 -2.35
C SER A 153 4.42 -11.11 -1.02
N ASN A 154 3.66 -12.05 -0.43
CA ASN A 154 3.02 -11.88 0.88
C ASN A 154 4.05 -11.86 2.02
N THR A 155 5.11 -12.67 1.94
CA THR A 155 6.21 -12.65 2.91
C THR A 155 6.96 -11.32 2.84
N GLU A 156 7.31 -10.84 1.65
CA GLU A 156 7.95 -9.53 1.45
C GLU A 156 7.09 -8.39 2.00
N SER A 157 5.79 -8.41 1.68
CA SER A 157 4.83 -7.44 2.21
C SER A 157 4.82 -7.46 3.74
N SER A 158 4.77 -8.64 4.36
CA SER A 158 4.72 -8.79 5.81
C SER A 158 5.99 -8.27 6.49
N THR A 159 7.16 -8.57 5.92
CA THR A 159 8.44 -8.03 6.40
C THR A 159 8.45 -6.51 6.34
N LEU A 160 8.01 -5.93 5.23
CA LEU A 160 7.98 -4.47 5.05
C LEU A 160 6.97 -3.80 5.99
N LEU A 161 5.78 -4.39 6.21
CA LEU A 161 4.81 -3.88 7.19
C LEU A 161 5.45 -3.80 8.59
N ASN A 162 6.20 -4.83 8.99
CA ASN A 162 6.89 -4.83 10.28
C ASN A 162 8.00 -3.77 10.33
N GLU A 163 8.80 -3.63 9.27
CA GLU A 163 9.85 -2.62 9.18
C GLU A 163 9.27 -1.21 9.29
N VAL A 164 8.24 -0.90 8.50
CA VAL A 164 7.60 0.42 8.51
C VAL A 164 6.91 0.70 9.85
N LYS A 165 6.37 -0.32 10.53
CA LYS A 165 5.81 -0.17 11.87
C LYS A 165 6.88 0.29 12.87
N LEU A 166 8.04 -0.38 12.86
CA LEU A 166 9.16 0.01 13.72
C LEU A 166 9.70 1.41 13.38
N MET A 167 9.68 1.80 12.10
CA MET A 167 10.05 3.17 11.69
C MET A 167 9.05 4.20 12.23
N ALA A 168 7.75 3.92 12.16
CA ALA A 168 6.70 4.79 12.70
C ALA A 168 6.80 4.91 14.23
N ASP A 169 6.98 3.79 14.93
CA ASP A 169 7.24 3.76 16.39
C ASP A 169 8.45 4.64 16.73
N SER A 170 9.56 4.49 15.98
CA SER A 170 10.77 5.28 16.21
C SER A 170 10.58 6.78 15.95
N LYS A 171 9.82 7.16 14.91
CA LYS A 171 9.49 8.57 14.62
C LYS A 171 8.67 9.17 15.76
N LEU A 172 7.67 8.45 16.25
CA LEU A 172 6.77 8.94 17.28
C LEU A 172 7.41 8.95 18.67
N SER A 173 8.25 7.98 19.03
CA SER A 173 9.03 8.05 20.27
C SER A 173 10.02 9.22 20.28
N LYS A 174 10.49 9.70 19.12
CA LYS A 174 11.28 10.94 19.06
C LYS A 174 10.43 12.19 19.26
N GLN A 175 9.18 12.16 18.80
CA GLN A 175 8.23 13.26 18.94
C GLN A 175 7.67 13.34 20.38
N TYR A 176 7.45 12.19 21.01
CA TYR A 176 6.97 12.06 22.39
C TYR A 176 7.97 11.24 23.22
N PRO A 177 9.06 11.86 23.74
CA PRO A 177 10.18 11.15 24.36
C PRO A 177 9.83 10.32 25.59
N ASN A 178 8.72 10.65 26.27
CA ASN A 178 8.28 9.97 27.48
C ASN A 178 7.40 8.73 27.18
N LEU A 179 7.17 8.40 25.90
CA LEU A 179 6.23 7.36 25.49
C LEU A 179 6.89 6.20 24.73
N ASP A 180 6.46 4.99 25.10
CA ASP A 180 6.83 3.74 24.46
C ASP A 180 5.68 3.27 23.54
N PHE A 181 5.74 3.67 22.27
CA PHE A 181 4.71 3.33 21.27
C PHE A 181 4.62 1.83 21.00
N PHE A 182 5.69 1.07 21.27
CA PHE A 182 5.64 -0.38 21.15
C PHE A 182 4.69 -0.99 22.20
N LYS A 183 4.56 -0.38 23.38
CA LYS A 183 3.56 -0.82 24.37
C LYS A 183 2.17 -0.30 24.04
N LEU A 184 2.09 0.99 23.71
CA LEU A 184 0.83 1.70 23.46
C LEU A 184 0.00 1.07 22.33
N CYS A 185 0.66 0.64 21.25
CA CYS A 185 -0.02 0.16 20.04
C CYS A 185 -0.09 -1.38 19.91
N ASN A 186 0.44 -2.13 20.89
CA ASN A 186 0.40 -3.60 20.94
C ASN A 186 -0.47 -4.16 22.09
N THR A 187 -1.20 -3.28 22.80
CA THR A 187 -2.24 -3.66 23.76
C THR A 187 -3.61 -3.77 23.08
#